data_AF-A0AB73IBI2-F1
#
_entry.id   AF-A0AB73IBI2-F1
#
_cell.length_a   1.000
_cell.length_b   1.000
_cell.length_c   1.000
_cell.angle_alpha   90.00
_cell.angle_beta   90.00
_cell.angle_gamma   90.00
#
_symmetry.space_group_name_H-M   'P 1'
#
loop_
_entity.id
_entity.type
_entity.pdbx_description
1 polymer ?
#
loop_
_entity_poly.entity_id
_entity_poly.type
_entity_poly.pdbx_seq_one_letter_code
_entity_poly.pdbx_strand_id
1 'polypeptide(L)'
;MRCVPSQQATGTPGQCTFVDLDKRYAILKDIVGRSQYLLIPTDRISGIESPLVLAPHAQSYWADAWASREYVNRSVKRTLRDDQLGLEINSQFRRSQNQLHIHIDCMRRDISDALARHAKDAPGEWHWDTLDGNRYRIMRITALSGTSDPFRIVSRDNRNADAMALQTILVTGAGPSAEKDGWLVVNSGLDADNGSGSAEGLLDHSCHVADAS
;
A
#
# COMPACT_ATOMS: atom_id res chain seq x y z
N MET A 1 0.62 -9.79 19.70
CA MET A 1 0.02 -8.45 19.53
C MET A 1 -1.40 -8.46 20.09
N ARG A 2 -1.77 -7.52 20.98
CA ARG A 2 -3.08 -7.51 21.67
C ARG A 2 -3.86 -6.21 21.42
N CYS A 3 -4.01 -5.81 20.16
CA CYS A 3 -4.68 -4.54 19.83
C CYS A 3 -6.20 -4.62 19.99
N VAL A 4 -6.85 -5.58 19.33
CA VAL A 4 -8.32 -5.76 19.40
C VAL A 4 -8.82 -6.05 20.81
N PRO A 5 -8.24 -7.00 21.59
CA PRO A 5 -8.71 -7.23 22.96
C PRO A 5 -8.56 -6.00 23.86
N SER A 6 -7.49 -5.21 23.69
CA SER A 6 -7.32 -3.96 24.44
C SER A 6 -8.38 -2.94 24.03
N GLN A 7 -8.60 -2.74 22.73
CA GLN A 7 -9.59 -1.80 22.22
C GLN A 7 -10.99 -2.12 22.74
N GLN A 8 -11.37 -3.39 22.76
CA GLN A 8 -12.68 -3.85 23.26
C GLN A 8 -12.82 -3.69 24.78
N ALA A 9 -11.76 -3.98 25.54
CA ALA A 9 -11.82 -3.98 27.00
C ALA A 9 -11.69 -2.58 27.61
N THR A 10 -10.88 -1.70 27.03
CA THR A 10 -10.50 -0.42 27.64
C THR A 10 -10.75 0.80 26.74
N GLY A 11 -11.17 0.60 25.50
CA GLY A 11 -11.31 1.69 24.52
C GLY A 11 -9.97 2.24 24.00
N THR A 12 -8.84 1.59 24.31
CA THR A 12 -7.49 2.02 23.89
C THR A 12 -6.77 0.95 23.07
N PRO A 13 -5.95 1.31 22.07
CA PRO A 13 -5.45 0.39 21.05
C PRO A 13 -4.32 -0.56 21.52
N GLY A 14 -3.88 -0.47 22.77
CA GLY A 14 -2.81 -1.28 23.33
C GLY A 14 -1.46 -0.99 22.66
N GLN A 15 -0.88 -1.99 22.00
CA GLN A 15 0.40 -1.86 21.27
C GLN A 15 0.23 -1.23 19.88
N CYS A 16 -1.00 -1.13 19.38
CA CYS A 16 -1.28 -0.47 18.11
C CYS A 16 -1.36 1.04 18.30
N THR A 17 -1.09 1.77 17.24
CA THR A 17 -1.31 3.22 17.18
C THR A 17 -2.80 3.54 17.08
N PHE A 18 -3.57 2.68 16.39
CA PHE A 18 -5.01 2.85 16.21
C PHE A 18 -5.68 1.50 15.96
N VAL A 19 -6.96 1.38 16.33
CA VAL A 19 -7.82 0.23 16.03
C VAL A 19 -9.20 0.73 15.68
N ASP A 20 -9.69 0.35 14.51
CA ASP A 20 -11.07 0.56 14.08
C ASP A 20 -11.79 -0.79 14.04
N LEU A 21 -12.71 -1.00 14.97
CA LEU A 21 -13.46 -2.25 15.07
C LEU A 21 -14.55 -2.35 13.99
N ASP A 22 -15.10 -1.23 13.53
CA ASP A 22 -16.18 -1.20 12.54
C ASP A 22 -15.64 -1.41 11.14
N LYS A 23 -14.52 -0.74 10.82
CA LYS A 23 -13.77 -0.94 9.57
C LYS A 23 -12.80 -2.12 9.61
N ARG A 24 -12.66 -2.77 10.77
CA ARG A 24 -11.93 -4.04 10.96
C ARG A 24 -10.45 -3.98 10.58
N TYR A 25 -9.75 -2.94 11.02
CA TYR A 25 -8.29 -2.84 10.88
C TYR A 25 -7.61 -2.21 12.10
N ALA A 26 -6.30 -2.42 12.20
CA ALA A 26 -5.43 -1.75 13.15
C ALA A 26 -4.24 -1.11 12.43
N ILE A 27 -3.75 0.00 12.98
CA ILE A 27 -2.49 0.63 12.57
C ILE A 27 -1.43 0.31 13.61
N LEU A 28 -0.33 -0.29 13.17
CA LEU A 28 0.82 -0.62 13.99
C LEU A 28 2.04 0.19 13.53
N LYS A 29 2.77 0.82 14.45
CA LYS A 29 4.10 1.35 14.14
C LYS A 29 5.06 0.17 13.95
N ASP A 30 5.69 0.07 12.79
CA ASP A 30 6.68 -0.98 12.55
C ASP A 30 7.90 -0.78 13.46
N ILE A 31 8.57 -1.86 13.85
CA ILE A 31 9.83 -1.80 14.59
C ILE A 31 10.99 -1.35 13.70
N VAL A 32 10.87 -1.58 12.39
CA VAL A 32 11.78 -1.11 11.35
C VAL A 32 11.33 0.26 10.85
N GLY A 33 12.30 1.09 10.47
CA GLY A 33 12.04 2.38 9.84
C GLY A 33 11.65 3.50 10.80
N ARG A 34 12.13 4.70 10.47
CA ARG A 34 11.84 5.94 11.21
C ARG A 34 10.35 6.29 11.18
N SER A 35 9.67 5.94 10.09
CA SER A 35 8.32 6.41 9.80
C SER A 35 7.34 5.34 9.33
N GLN A 36 7.78 4.09 9.20
CA GLN A 36 6.96 3.00 8.69
C GLN A 36 5.82 2.61 9.66
N TYR A 37 4.62 2.50 9.12
CA TYR A 37 3.45 1.90 9.77
C TYR A 37 2.88 0.77 8.93
N LEU A 38 2.09 -0.09 9.56
CA LEU A 38 1.36 -1.16 8.90
C LEU A 38 -0.14 -0.97 9.13
N LEU A 39 -0.95 -1.07 8.08
CA LEU A 39 -2.35 -1.42 8.23
C LEU A 39 -2.50 -2.93 8.24
N ILE A 40 -3.16 -3.46 9.28
CA ILE A 40 -3.37 -4.89 9.46
C ILE A 40 -4.88 -5.14 9.69
N PRO A 41 -5.56 -5.95 8.87
CA PRO A 41 -6.93 -6.36 9.15
C PRO A 41 -7.06 -7.03 10.51
N THR A 42 -8.16 -6.77 11.21
CA THR A 42 -8.51 -7.50 12.44
C THR A 42 -9.06 -8.89 12.14
N ASP A 43 -9.53 -9.10 10.91
CA ASP A 43 -9.89 -10.41 10.37
C ASP A 43 -8.63 -11.22 10.01
N ARG A 44 -8.76 -12.55 10.04
CA ARG A 44 -7.71 -13.46 9.56
C ARG A 44 -7.72 -13.51 8.03
N ILE A 45 -6.90 -12.67 7.42
CA ILE A 45 -6.68 -12.62 5.97
C ILE A 45 -5.20 -12.87 5.76
N SER A 46 -4.83 -13.86 4.95
CA SER A 46 -3.43 -14.30 4.82
C SER A 46 -2.55 -13.28 4.08
N GLY A 47 -3.12 -12.59 3.08
CA GLY A 47 -2.42 -11.62 2.24
C GLY A 47 -3.17 -11.35 0.94
N ILE A 48 -2.45 -10.82 -0.05
CA ILE A 48 -2.98 -10.43 -1.36
C ILE A 48 -3.66 -11.58 -2.13
N GLU A 49 -3.23 -12.83 -1.91
CA GLU A 49 -3.79 -14.03 -2.52
C GLU A 49 -5.15 -14.45 -1.94
N SER A 50 -5.49 -13.92 -0.76
CA SER A 50 -6.68 -14.36 -0.05
C SER A 50 -7.94 -13.95 -0.82
N PRO A 51 -8.87 -14.86 -1.12
CA PRO A 51 -10.12 -14.50 -1.80
C PRO A 51 -10.97 -13.51 -0.99
N LEU A 52 -10.70 -13.37 0.32
CA LEU A 52 -11.39 -12.44 1.21
C LEU A 52 -11.15 -10.96 0.85
N VAL A 53 -10.05 -10.61 0.18
CA VAL A 53 -9.81 -9.23 -0.28
C VAL A 53 -10.71 -8.82 -1.45
N LEU A 54 -11.33 -9.80 -2.13
CA LEU A 54 -12.22 -9.57 -3.27
C LEU A 54 -13.69 -9.87 -2.95
N ALA A 55 -13.99 -10.35 -1.74
CA ALA A 55 -15.34 -10.70 -1.31
C ALA A 55 -16.33 -9.52 -1.49
N PRO A 56 -17.64 -9.78 -1.66
CA PRO A 56 -18.64 -8.71 -1.83
C PRO A 56 -18.65 -7.66 -0.71
N HIS A 57 -18.24 -8.05 0.51
CA HIS A 57 -18.17 -7.19 1.69
C HIS A 57 -16.73 -6.98 2.20
N ALA A 58 -15.74 -7.12 1.31
CA ALA A 58 -14.36 -6.78 1.62
C ALA A 58 -14.24 -5.31 2.02
N GLN A 59 -13.46 -5.04 3.08
CA GLN A 59 -13.19 -3.67 3.53
C GLN A 59 -12.25 -2.96 2.55
N SER A 60 -12.32 -1.63 2.51
CA SER A 60 -11.50 -0.80 1.63
C SER A 60 -10.13 -0.50 2.25
N TYR A 61 -9.35 -1.54 2.53
CA TYR A 61 -8.08 -1.43 3.26
C TYR A 61 -7.07 -0.47 2.60
N TRP A 62 -7.08 -0.33 1.27
CA TRP A 62 -6.24 0.66 0.58
C TRP A 62 -6.65 2.10 0.91
N ALA A 63 -7.95 2.40 0.94
CA ALA A 63 -8.45 3.71 1.32
C ALA A 63 -8.18 4.01 2.80
N ASP A 64 -8.34 3.02 3.68
CA ASP A 64 -8.06 3.16 5.11
C ASP A 64 -6.55 3.31 5.40
N ALA A 65 -5.69 2.59 4.68
CA ALA A 65 -4.23 2.75 4.74
C ALA A 65 -3.83 4.15 4.22
N TRP A 66 -4.43 4.61 3.13
CA TRP A 66 -4.18 5.94 2.59
C TRP A 66 -4.57 7.04 3.57
N ALA A 67 -5.72 6.93 4.23
CA ALA A 67 -6.12 7.86 5.29
C ALA A 67 -5.14 7.84 6.48
N SER A 68 -4.52 6.68 6.75
CA SER A 68 -3.57 6.48 7.84
C SER A 68 -2.16 6.99 7.53
N ARG A 69 -1.87 7.47 6.31
CA ARG A 69 -0.56 8.05 5.94
C ARG A 69 -0.14 9.23 6.82
N GLU A 70 -1.09 9.89 7.46
CA GLU A 70 -0.80 10.97 8.42
C GLU A 70 0.04 10.50 9.63
N TYR A 71 0.06 9.20 9.96
CA TYR A 71 0.98 8.68 10.98
C TYR A 71 2.46 8.78 10.55
N VAL A 72 2.74 8.63 9.26
CA VAL A 72 4.08 8.86 8.67
C VAL A 72 4.46 10.33 8.87
N ASN A 73 3.58 11.26 8.45
CA ASN A 73 3.76 12.71 8.61
C ASN A 73 4.06 13.11 10.07
N ARG A 74 3.31 12.55 11.03
CA ARG A 74 3.55 12.78 12.47
C ARG A 74 4.91 12.28 12.93
N SER A 75 5.36 11.13 12.44
CA SER A 75 6.66 10.56 12.81
C SER A 75 7.83 11.40 12.30
N VAL A 76 7.69 11.99 11.11
CA VAL A 76 8.71 12.88 10.53
C VAL A 76 8.49 14.36 10.86
N LYS A 77 7.41 14.68 11.60
CA LYS A 77 7.02 16.03 12.03
C LYS A 77 6.87 17.02 10.86
N ARG A 78 6.36 16.53 9.72
CA ARG A 78 6.17 17.30 8.50
C ARG A 78 4.99 16.75 7.70
N THR A 79 4.25 17.63 7.04
CA THR A 79 3.30 17.23 6.00
C THR A 79 4.05 16.97 4.70
N LEU A 80 4.17 15.70 4.33
CA LEU A 80 4.69 15.30 3.03
C LEU A 80 3.62 15.46 1.96
N ARG A 81 4.05 15.65 0.70
CA ARG A 81 3.14 15.59 -0.43
C ARG A 81 2.68 14.15 -0.66
N ASP A 82 1.52 13.98 -1.29
CA ASP A 82 0.94 12.65 -1.50
C ASP A 82 1.80 11.77 -2.44
N ASP A 83 2.55 12.36 -3.39
CA ASP A 83 3.52 11.68 -4.25
C ASP A 83 4.82 11.27 -3.52
N GLN A 84 5.00 11.68 -2.26
CA GLN A 84 6.13 11.29 -1.41
C GLN A 84 5.77 10.20 -0.42
N LEU A 85 4.54 9.70 -0.45
CA LEU A 85 4.00 8.68 0.44
C LEU A 85 3.58 7.46 -0.38
N GLY A 86 3.87 6.28 0.14
CA GLY A 86 3.63 5.00 -0.52
C GLY A 86 2.91 4.03 0.40
N LEU A 87 1.99 3.28 -0.19
CA LEU A 87 1.37 2.11 0.41
C LEU A 87 1.82 0.88 -0.37
N GLU A 88 2.20 -0.19 0.29
CA GLU A 88 2.70 -1.39 -0.39
C GLU A 88 2.19 -2.68 0.24
N ILE A 89 1.96 -3.70 -0.58
CA ILE A 89 1.79 -5.07 -0.13
C ILE A 89 2.65 -6.04 -0.95
N ASN A 90 3.39 -6.86 -0.22
CA ASN A 90 4.25 -7.91 -0.76
C ASN A 90 3.47 -9.15 -1.24
N SER A 91 4.03 -9.83 -2.25
CA SER A 91 3.62 -11.20 -2.64
C SER A 91 3.68 -12.16 -1.46
N GLN A 92 2.88 -13.23 -1.54
CA GLN A 92 2.98 -14.36 -0.61
C GLN A 92 4.41 -14.91 -0.50
N PHE A 93 5.14 -14.93 -1.61
CA PHE A 93 6.49 -15.50 -1.67
C PHE A 93 7.60 -14.51 -1.32
N ARG A 94 7.26 -13.26 -1.01
CA ARG A 94 8.21 -12.18 -0.65
C ARG A 94 7.96 -11.57 0.73
N ARG A 95 7.11 -12.22 1.54
CA ARG A 95 6.84 -11.85 2.93
C ARG A 95 7.10 -13.01 3.88
N SER A 96 7.27 -12.71 5.18
CA SER A 96 7.48 -13.74 6.22
C SER A 96 6.26 -13.96 7.12
N GLN A 97 5.32 -13.02 7.14
CA GLN A 97 4.09 -13.08 7.93
C GLN A 97 2.92 -13.59 7.08
N ASN A 98 2.16 -14.52 7.65
CA ASN A 98 0.93 -15.04 7.03
C ASN A 98 -0.33 -14.32 7.55
N GLN A 99 -0.27 -12.99 7.55
CA GLN A 99 -1.37 -12.09 7.86
C GLN A 99 -1.21 -10.88 6.94
N LEU A 100 -2.28 -10.44 6.30
CA LEU A 100 -2.27 -9.28 5.41
C LEU A 100 -1.78 -8.06 6.19
N HIS A 101 -0.83 -7.36 5.61
CA HIS A 101 -0.38 -6.06 6.08
C HIS A 101 -0.03 -5.19 4.88
N ILE A 102 -0.44 -3.92 4.92
CA ILE A 102 -0.06 -2.91 3.95
C ILE A 102 0.98 -2.01 4.63
N HIS A 103 2.18 -1.95 4.08
CA HIS A 103 3.24 -1.03 4.50
C HIS A 103 2.83 0.39 4.13
N ILE A 104 3.02 1.34 5.04
CA ILE A 104 2.70 2.76 4.87
C ILE A 104 3.97 3.52 5.23
N ASP A 105 4.60 4.14 4.24
CA ASP A 105 5.86 4.84 4.46
C ASP A 105 6.15 5.90 3.42
N CYS A 106 7.32 6.51 3.50
CA CYS A 106 7.82 7.43 2.50
C CYS A 106 8.25 6.70 1.22
N MET A 107 7.95 7.30 0.07
CA MET A 107 8.51 6.85 -1.20
C MET A 107 9.99 7.22 -1.28
N ARG A 108 10.79 6.40 -1.98
CA ARG A 108 12.08 6.86 -2.46
C ARG A 108 11.91 8.01 -3.46
N ARG A 109 12.83 8.98 -3.39
CA ARG A 109 12.78 10.17 -4.24
C ARG A 109 12.91 9.85 -5.72
N ASP A 110 13.90 9.03 -6.08
CA ASP A 110 14.15 8.62 -7.46
C ASP A 110 12.96 7.88 -8.07
N ILE A 111 12.25 7.08 -7.28
CA ILE A 111 11.04 6.40 -7.71
C ILE A 111 9.87 7.37 -7.89
N SER A 112 9.71 8.34 -6.99
CA SER A 112 8.67 9.38 -7.13
C SER A 112 8.90 10.22 -8.39
N ASP A 113 10.15 10.64 -8.63
CA ASP A 113 10.57 11.39 -9.82
C ASP A 113 10.35 10.56 -11.09
N ALA A 114 10.61 9.25 -11.04
CA ALA A 114 10.31 8.33 -12.13
C ALA A 114 8.79 8.26 -12.40
N LEU A 115 7.97 8.04 -11.38
CA LEU A 115 6.53 7.88 -11.50
C LEU A 115 5.80 9.15 -12.00
N ALA A 116 6.40 10.34 -11.84
CA ALA A 116 5.83 11.60 -12.30
C ALA A 116 5.49 11.65 -13.80
N ARG A 117 6.14 10.83 -14.64
CA ARG A 117 5.80 10.72 -16.07
C ARG A 117 4.40 10.12 -16.32
N HIS A 118 3.88 9.35 -15.38
CA HIS A 118 2.55 8.72 -15.44
C HIS A 118 1.44 9.56 -14.78
N ALA A 119 1.80 10.74 -14.23
CA ALA A 119 0.88 11.61 -13.50
C ALA A 119 -0.35 12.05 -14.32
N LYS A 120 -0.22 12.08 -15.65
CA LYS A 120 -1.24 12.55 -16.59
C LYS A 120 -1.79 11.47 -17.52
N ASP A 121 -1.42 10.21 -17.29
CA ASP A 121 -1.93 9.09 -18.07
C ASP A 121 -3.46 9.02 -17.94
N ALA A 122 -4.11 8.48 -18.97
CA ALA A 122 -5.54 8.24 -18.95
C ALA A 122 -5.89 7.26 -17.82
N PRO A 123 -6.83 7.58 -16.91
CA PRO A 123 -7.17 6.66 -15.84
C PRO A 123 -7.69 5.33 -16.35
N GLY A 124 -7.27 4.23 -15.72
CA GLY A 124 -7.71 2.88 -16.06
C GLY A 124 -6.92 2.18 -17.17
N GLU A 125 -5.83 2.79 -17.65
CA GLU A 125 -4.92 2.18 -18.63
C GLU A 125 -3.61 1.72 -17.98
N TRP A 126 -3.15 0.52 -18.34
CA TRP A 126 -1.86 -0.02 -17.88
C TRP A 126 -0.73 0.45 -18.80
N HIS A 127 0.31 1.05 -18.22
CA HIS A 127 1.54 1.41 -18.89
C HIS A 127 2.72 0.64 -18.29
N TRP A 128 3.54 0.05 -19.14
CA TRP A 128 4.71 -0.71 -18.73
C TRP A 128 5.91 0.20 -18.51
N ASP A 129 6.67 -0.08 -17.44
CA ASP A 129 7.91 0.63 -17.15
C ASP A 129 8.90 -0.17 -16.30
N THR A 130 10.06 0.42 -16.04
CA THR A 130 11.12 -0.14 -15.20
C THR A 130 11.44 0.82 -14.07
N LEU A 131 11.34 0.32 -12.84
CA LEU A 131 11.66 1.04 -11.60
C LEU A 131 12.67 0.22 -10.82
N ASP A 132 13.78 0.83 -10.43
CA ASP A 132 14.85 0.15 -9.69
C ASP A 132 15.31 -1.17 -10.34
N GLY A 133 15.42 -1.15 -11.68
CA GLY A 133 15.82 -2.32 -12.47
C GLY A 133 14.78 -3.43 -12.60
N ASN A 134 13.58 -3.32 -12.00
CA ASN A 134 12.50 -4.31 -12.12
C ASN A 134 11.34 -3.78 -12.97
N ARG A 135 10.63 -4.69 -13.64
CA ARG A 135 9.50 -4.38 -14.50
C ARG A 135 8.21 -4.23 -13.70
N TYR A 136 7.53 -3.11 -13.90
CA TYR A 136 6.23 -2.80 -13.31
C TYR A 136 5.27 -2.34 -14.40
N ARG A 137 3.98 -2.60 -14.18
CA ARG A 137 2.91 -1.88 -14.86
C ARG A 137 2.31 -0.85 -13.92
N ILE A 138 1.97 0.31 -14.47
CA ILE A 138 1.54 1.49 -13.75
C ILE A 138 0.20 1.92 -14.33
N MET A 139 -0.78 2.14 -13.48
CA MET A 139 -2.11 2.62 -13.87
C MET A 139 -2.49 3.79 -13.00
N ARG A 140 -2.92 4.89 -13.65
CA ARG A 140 -3.54 5.99 -12.93
C ARG A 140 -4.99 5.67 -12.61
N ILE A 141 -5.43 5.99 -11.39
CA ILE A 141 -6.80 5.80 -10.91
C ILE A 141 -7.28 7.03 -10.15
N THR A 142 -8.60 7.17 -10.02
CA THR A 142 -9.23 8.35 -9.39
C THR A 142 -9.94 8.05 -8.07
N ALA A 143 -9.84 6.82 -7.57
CA ALA A 143 -10.39 6.40 -6.27
C ALA A 143 -9.66 5.14 -5.79
N LEU A 144 -9.67 4.84 -4.49
CA LEU A 144 -9.03 3.64 -3.90
C LEU A 144 -10.02 2.55 -3.46
N SER A 145 -11.29 2.68 -3.83
CA SER A 145 -12.36 1.82 -3.36
C SER A 145 -13.30 1.41 -4.50
N GLY A 146 -14.25 0.53 -4.19
CA GLY A 146 -15.22 0.03 -5.16
C GLY A 146 -14.51 -0.69 -6.32
N THR A 147 -14.84 -0.34 -7.56
CA THR A 147 -14.19 -0.94 -8.74
C THR A 147 -12.73 -0.51 -8.92
N SER A 148 -12.31 0.58 -8.28
CA SER A 148 -10.93 1.09 -8.32
C SER A 148 -10.07 0.59 -7.16
N ASP A 149 -10.59 -0.31 -6.32
CA ASP A 149 -9.79 -0.97 -5.30
C ASP A 149 -8.57 -1.68 -5.95
N PRO A 150 -7.33 -1.39 -5.52
CA PRO A 150 -6.13 -1.97 -6.14
C PRO A 150 -6.10 -3.50 -6.17
N PHE A 151 -6.66 -4.20 -5.18
CA PHE A 151 -6.78 -5.66 -5.23
C PHE A 151 -7.67 -6.09 -6.40
N ARG A 152 -8.82 -5.41 -6.58
CA ARG A 152 -9.75 -5.70 -7.67
C ARG A 152 -9.19 -5.34 -9.04
N ILE A 153 -8.38 -4.28 -9.13
CA ILE A 153 -7.73 -3.90 -10.39
C ILE A 153 -6.76 -5.00 -10.82
N VAL A 154 -5.86 -5.40 -9.93
CA VAL A 154 -4.83 -6.41 -10.24
C VAL A 154 -5.43 -7.80 -10.47
N SER A 155 -6.53 -8.14 -9.78
CA SER A 155 -7.21 -9.42 -9.96
C SER A 155 -7.93 -9.60 -11.30
N ARG A 156 -8.17 -8.53 -12.07
CA ARG A 156 -8.80 -8.63 -13.40
C ARG A 156 -7.95 -9.48 -14.35
N ASP A 157 -6.64 -9.31 -14.25
CA ASP A 157 -5.64 -10.00 -15.06
C ASP A 157 -5.09 -11.25 -14.35
N ASN A 158 -5.26 -11.33 -13.01
CA ASN A 158 -4.79 -12.41 -12.15
C ASN A 158 -5.97 -13.07 -11.42
N ARG A 159 -6.76 -13.88 -12.15
CA ARG A 159 -8.12 -14.25 -11.72
C ARG A 159 -8.23 -15.25 -10.57
N ASN A 160 -7.16 -15.96 -10.23
CA ASN A 160 -7.18 -16.99 -9.18
C ASN A 160 -6.17 -16.65 -8.06
N ALA A 161 -6.31 -17.34 -6.92
CA ALA A 161 -5.48 -17.11 -5.75
C ALA A 161 -3.98 -17.33 -6.05
N ASP A 162 -3.63 -18.36 -6.80
CA ASP A 162 -2.24 -18.67 -7.14
C ASP A 162 -1.59 -17.57 -7.99
N ALA A 163 -2.32 -17.01 -8.96
CA ALA A 163 -1.84 -15.88 -9.76
C ALA A 163 -1.68 -14.62 -8.90
N MET A 164 -2.67 -14.30 -8.05
CA MET A 164 -2.58 -13.17 -7.11
C MET A 164 -1.45 -13.34 -6.09
N ALA A 165 -1.13 -14.58 -5.69
CA ALA A 165 -0.06 -14.87 -4.75
C ALA A 165 1.32 -14.42 -5.24
N LEU A 166 1.53 -14.36 -6.55
CA LEU A 166 2.78 -13.93 -7.17
C LEU A 166 2.92 -12.40 -7.23
N GLN A 167 1.85 -11.65 -6.99
CA GLN A 167 1.77 -10.21 -7.24
C GLN A 167 2.17 -9.38 -6.02
N THR A 168 2.71 -8.19 -6.29
CA THR A 168 2.85 -7.06 -5.34
C THR A 168 2.08 -5.86 -5.86
N ILE A 169 1.62 -5.00 -4.95
CA ILE A 169 0.97 -3.74 -5.32
C ILE A 169 1.57 -2.63 -4.49
N LEU A 170 1.91 -1.52 -5.14
CA LEU A 170 2.19 -0.26 -4.50
C LEU A 170 1.18 0.80 -4.98
N VAL A 171 0.81 1.70 -4.08
CA VAL A 171 -0.04 2.86 -4.34
C VAL A 171 0.66 4.12 -3.86
N THR A 172 0.72 5.14 -4.71
CA THR A 172 1.19 6.49 -4.33
C THR A 172 0.33 7.56 -5.00
N GLY A 173 0.46 8.82 -4.57
CA GLY A 173 -0.19 9.94 -5.25
C GLY A 173 0.37 10.11 -6.67
N ALA A 174 -0.50 10.38 -7.64
CA ALA A 174 -0.07 10.72 -9.00
C ALA A 174 0.58 12.12 -9.09
N GLY A 175 0.44 12.92 -8.02
CA GLY A 175 1.02 14.24 -7.88
C GLY A 175 0.97 14.70 -6.43
N PRO A 176 1.24 15.99 -6.17
CA PRO A 176 1.28 16.56 -4.83
C PRO A 176 0.03 16.33 -3.98
N SER A 177 -1.14 16.19 -4.61
CA SER A 177 -2.42 15.99 -3.94
C SER A 177 -3.19 14.89 -4.66
N ALA A 178 -3.28 13.70 -4.07
CA ALA A 178 -3.95 12.57 -4.70
C ALA A 178 -5.46 12.81 -4.89
N GLU A 179 -6.07 13.65 -4.07
CA GLU A 179 -7.46 14.08 -4.26
C GLU A 179 -7.67 14.82 -5.59
N LYS A 180 -6.69 15.63 -6.02
CA LYS A 180 -6.74 16.40 -7.28
C LYS A 180 -6.14 15.63 -8.45
N ASP A 181 -5.03 14.97 -8.21
CA ASP A 181 -4.18 14.37 -9.23
C ASP A 181 -4.52 12.88 -9.46
N GLY A 182 -5.17 12.22 -8.50
CA GLY A 182 -5.41 10.78 -8.49
C GLY A 182 -4.27 10.00 -7.85
N TRP A 183 -4.31 8.67 -8.01
CA TRP A 183 -3.32 7.73 -7.51
C TRP A 183 -2.69 6.96 -8.66
N LEU A 184 -1.49 6.45 -8.43
CA LEU A 184 -0.85 5.47 -9.28
C LEU A 184 -0.86 4.11 -8.57
N VAL A 185 -1.41 3.10 -9.24
CA VAL A 185 -1.24 1.69 -8.89
C VAL A 185 -0.04 1.17 -9.64
N VAL A 186 0.97 0.70 -8.91
CA VAL A 186 2.19 0.11 -9.43
C VAL A 186 2.16 -1.38 -9.10
N ASN A 187 2.13 -2.24 -10.11
CA ASN A 187 2.03 -3.68 -9.92
C ASN A 187 3.16 -4.41 -10.66
N SER A 188 3.71 -5.43 -10.00
CA SER A 188 4.63 -6.40 -10.58
C SER A 188 4.31 -7.78 -10.00
N GLY A 189 4.86 -8.83 -10.60
CA GLY A 189 4.65 -10.20 -10.19
C GLY A 189 5.90 -11.04 -10.46
N LEU A 190 6.03 -12.17 -9.75
CA LEU A 190 7.13 -13.12 -9.96
C LEU A 190 7.04 -13.86 -11.30
N ASP A 191 5.89 -13.78 -11.95
CA ASP A 191 5.58 -14.32 -13.28
C ASP A 191 5.84 -13.33 -14.41
N ALA A 192 6.18 -12.07 -14.11
CA ALA A 192 6.59 -11.10 -15.11
C ALA A 192 8.08 -11.25 -15.46
N ASP A 193 8.43 -11.05 -16.73
CA ASP A 193 9.83 -10.97 -17.15
C ASP A 193 10.52 -9.81 -16.41
N ASN A 194 11.54 -10.15 -15.62
CA ASN A 194 12.23 -9.24 -14.70
C ASN A 194 11.30 -8.54 -13.68
N GLY A 195 10.27 -9.25 -13.18
CA GLY A 195 9.39 -8.79 -12.12
C GLY A 195 9.92 -9.08 -10.71
N SER A 196 9.38 -8.37 -9.70
CA SER A 196 9.93 -8.40 -8.33
C SER A 196 9.11 -9.20 -7.32
N GLY A 197 7.78 -9.25 -7.46
CA GLY A 197 6.87 -9.75 -6.42
C GLY A 197 6.93 -8.96 -5.09
N SER A 198 7.65 -7.85 -5.04
CA SER A 198 7.76 -6.95 -3.88
C SER A 198 8.04 -5.55 -4.38
N ALA A 199 7.31 -4.57 -3.88
CA ALA A 199 7.53 -3.16 -4.16
C ALA A 199 8.02 -2.40 -2.92
N GLU A 200 8.25 -3.08 -1.78
CA GLU A 200 8.74 -2.46 -0.54
C GLU A 200 10.08 -1.75 -0.75
N GLY A 201 10.94 -2.26 -1.64
CA GLY A 201 12.21 -1.60 -2.01
C GLY A 201 12.05 -0.27 -2.74
N LEU A 202 10.84 0.08 -3.20
CA LEU A 202 10.51 1.40 -3.75
C LEU A 202 10.19 2.43 -2.65
N LEU A 203 9.96 1.98 -1.42
CA LEU A 203 9.82 2.82 -0.23
C LEU A 203 11.19 3.12 0.39
N ASP A 204 11.23 4.14 1.24
CA ASP A 204 12.41 4.56 1.99
C ASP A 204 12.08 4.63 3.49
N HIS A 205 12.47 3.58 4.22
CA HIS A 205 12.27 3.47 5.67
C HIS A 205 13.05 4.50 6.51
N SER A 206 14.04 5.17 5.91
CA SER A 206 14.73 6.30 6.55
C SER A 206 14.03 7.64 6.28
N CYS A 207 13.13 7.66 5.29
CA CYS A 207 12.36 8.81 4.84
C CYS A 207 13.21 10.06 4.54
N HIS A 208 14.22 9.92 3.68
CA HIS A 208 15.08 11.03 3.29
C HIS A 208 14.32 12.15 2.57
N VAL A 209 13.17 11.85 1.96
CA VAL A 209 12.28 12.86 1.38
C VAL A 209 11.77 13.88 2.40
N ALA A 210 11.74 13.54 3.70
CA ALA A 210 11.38 14.48 4.76
C ALA A 210 12.51 15.44 5.13
N ASP A 211 13.77 15.05 4.90
CA ASP A 211 14.96 15.82 5.27
C ASP A 211 15.30 16.90 4.22
N ALA A 212 14.82 16.74 3.00
CA ALA A 212 14.97 17.72 1.92
C ALA A 212 14.15 18.99 2.23
N SER A 213 14.84 20.03 2.71
CA SER A 213 14.29 21.37 2.95
C SER A 213 14.07 22.11 1.64
#